data_AF-A0A7S2GZT9-F1
#
_entry.id   AF-A0A7S2GZT9-F1
#
_cell.length_a   1.000
_cell.length_b   1.000
_cell.length_c   1.000
_cell.angle_alpha   90.00
_cell.angle_beta   90.00
_cell.angle_gamma   90.00
#
_symmetry.space_group_name_H-M   'P 1'
#
loop_
_entity.id
_entity.type
_entity.pdbx_description
1 polymer ?
#
loop_
_entity_poly.entity_id
_entity_poly.type
_entity_poly.pdbx_seq_one_letter_code
_entity_poly.pdbx_strand_id
1 'polypeptide(L)'
;SCWRGCSRACAMWRRWSAALVGHALASSAVAADVAERPSSWNRTAFRWPGVPMTNDVCECLNWKQLYDAGRLWCGEGLEFYHIANMTAGATKEELMPLITAPNASGFQFYEHHCRDMFYKFDNNRCVNFGPFAWDPNDFTSTDQWCYVPFNCKNLNGGGRLKTKPVSWKRCERGIDKQLRDFPPQSLFNYVASLNVPNTLGTIFRFAYPSLRPEIWFDVKKKWKKKEYSRLPEMLKSAIRKNVPIVIETMPITQSTFANKKVIYNGTLWAIICQDARKASCLQREEDFEHLEL
;
A
#
# COMPACT_ATOMS: atom_id res chain seq x y z
N SER A 1 26.55 13.75 13.98
CA SER A 1 27.26 12.61 14.61
C SER A 1 26.83 11.31 13.94
N CYS A 2 27.61 10.85 12.94
CA CYS A 2 27.22 9.73 12.07
C CYS A 2 27.70 8.40 12.67
N TRP A 3 26.78 7.45 12.87
CA TRP A 3 27.07 6.11 13.41
C TRP A 3 27.89 5.28 12.41
N ARG A 4 29.13 4.96 12.82
CA ARG A 4 30.05 4.08 12.09
C ARG A 4 29.60 2.62 12.29
N GLY A 5 28.86 2.06 11.32
CA GLY A 5 28.48 0.65 11.39
C GLY A 5 27.87 0.02 10.14
N CYS A 6 27.51 0.81 9.11
CA CYS A 6 26.74 0.30 7.97
C CYS A 6 27.51 0.34 6.63
N SER A 7 28.82 0.05 6.62
CA SER A 7 29.63 0.19 5.40
C SER A 7 29.45 -0.94 4.38
N ARG A 8 29.07 -2.16 4.81
CA ARG A 8 28.97 -3.31 3.89
C ARG A 8 27.62 -3.41 3.15
N ALA A 9 26.53 -2.94 3.74
CA ALA A 9 25.21 -2.96 3.08
C ALA A 9 25.07 -1.88 1.99
N CYS A 10 25.62 -0.68 2.20
CA CYS A 10 25.62 0.38 1.19
C CYS A 10 26.50 0.07 -0.03
N ALA A 11 27.60 -0.67 0.14
CA ALA A 11 28.50 -1.03 -0.95
C ALA A 11 27.87 -2.06 -1.91
N MET A 12 26.98 -2.92 -1.41
CA MET A 12 26.31 -3.93 -2.21
C MET A 12 25.27 -3.31 -3.15
N TRP A 13 24.62 -2.21 -2.75
CA TRP A 13 23.64 -1.51 -3.59
C TRP A 13 24.27 -0.71 -4.74
N ARG A 14 25.42 -0.05 -4.53
CA ARG A 14 26.10 0.68 -5.62
C ARG A 14 26.57 -0.20 -6.77
N ARG A 15 26.82 -1.50 -6.52
CA ARG A 15 27.16 -2.47 -7.58
C ARG A 15 25.95 -2.95 -8.39
N TRP A 16 24.73 -2.86 -7.86
CA TRP A 16 23.51 -3.24 -8.58
C TRP A 16 23.01 -2.14 -9.52
N SER A 17 23.24 -0.87 -9.20
CA SER A 17 22.87 0.26 -10.09
C SER A 17 23.63 0.28 -11.41
N ALA A 18 24.86 -0.24 -11.45
CA ALA A 18 25.67 -0.29 -12.68
C ALA A 18 25.32 -1.48 -13.59
N ALA A 19 24.73 -2.55 -13.06
CA ALA A 19 24.38 -3.74 -13.83
C ALA A 19 23.06 -3.60 -14.63
N LEU A 20 22.23 -2.59 -14.32
CA LEU A 20 20.94 -2.35 -14.99
C LEU A 20 21.05 -1.53 -16.29
N VAL A 21 22.21 -0.95 -16.59
CA VAL A 21 22.38 -0.07 -17.78
C VAL A 21 23.04 -0.81 -18.97
N GLY A 22 23.51 -2.05 -18.78
CA GLY A 22 24.45 -2.67 -19.71
C GLY A 22 23.90 -3.59 -20.81
N HIS A 23 22.62 -4.00 -20.79
CA HIS A 23 22.11 -5.01 -21.75
C HIS A 23 20.83 -4.54 -22.42
N ALA A 24 20.99 -3.65 -23.41
CA ALA A 24 19.98 -3.40 -24.43
C ALA A 24 20.61 -3.70 -25.80
N LEU A 25 20.54 -4.96 -26.25
CA LEU A 25 20.73 -5.33 -27.64
C LEU A 25 19.61 -6.26 -28.10
N ALA A 26 18.88 -5.76 -29.10
CA ALA A 26 18.08 -6.46 -30.10
C ALA A 26 17.11 -7.55 -29.60
N SER A 27 15.87 -7.15 -29.32
CA SER A 27 14.72 -8.04 -29.45
C SER A 27 13.77 -7.50 -30.51
N SER A 28 13.50 -8.35 -31.50
CA SER A 28 12.56 -8.14 -32.59
C SER A 28 11.19 -7.76 -32.03
N ALA A 29 10.68 -6.62 -32.49
CA ALA A 29 9.37 -6.10 -32.11
C ALA A 29 8.27 -7.03 -32.65
N VAL A 30 7.63 -7.77 -31.75
CA VAL A 30 6.25 -8.24 -31.97
C VAL A 30 5.36 -7.11 -31.50
N ALA A 31 4.73 -6.41 -32.44
CA ALA A 31 3.76 -5.37 -32.16
C ALA A 31 2.54 -6.00 -31.46
N ALA A 32 2.55 -5.98 -30.13
CA ALA A 32 1.33 -6.15 -29.37
C ALA A 32 0.48 -4.90 -29.57
N ASP A 33 -0.81 -5.08 -29.85
CA ASP A 33 -1.83 -4.03 -29.82
C ASP A 33 -1.80 -3.32 -28.46
N VAL A 34 -0.98 -2.28 -28.36
CA VAL A 34 -1.10 -1.26 -27.34
C VAL A 34 -2.38 -0.53 -27.72
N ALA A 35 -3.46 -0.78 -26.97
CA ALA A 35 -4.68 -0.01 -27.06
C ALA A 35 -4.31 1.48 -27.17
N GLU A 36 -4.50 2.04 -28.36
CA GLU A 36 -4.06 3.39 -28.68
C GLU A 36 -4.70 4.34 -27.67
N ARG A 37 -3.87 5.13 -26.98
CA ARG A 37 -4.38 6.30 -26.25
C ARG A 37 -5.09 7.17 -27.29
N PRO A 38 -6.40 7.44 -27.17
CA PRO A 38 -7.09 8.25 -28.16
C PRO A 38 -6.38 9.61 -28.26
N SER A 39 -5.83 9.94 -29.41
CA SER A 39 -5.05 11.17 -29.66
C SER A 39 -5.94 12.42 -29.79
N SER A 40 -7.25 12.27 -29.65
CA SER A 40 -8.27 13.30 -29.85
C SER A 40 -9.01 13.68 -28.56
N TRP A 41 -8.30 13.92 -27.47
CA TRP A 41 -8.88 14.63 -26.31
C TRP A 41 -8.95 16.13 -26.61
N ASN A 42 -10.01 16.51 -27.33
CA ASN A 42 -10.31 17.91 -27.64
C ASN A 42 -10.57 18.68 -26.32
N ARG A 43 -9.83 19.78 -26.10
CA ARG A 43 -9.78 20.53 -24.82
C ARG A 43 -11.04 21.33 -24.48
N THR A 44 -12.11 21.21 -25.25
CA THR A 44 -13.39 21.88 -24.98
C THR A 44 -14.14 21.16 -23.88
N ALA A 45 -14.02 21.68 -22.66
CA ALA A 45 -14.91 21.47 -21.52
C ALA A 45 -15.63 20.11 -21.48
N PHE A 46 -14.85 19.03 -21.38
CA PHE A 46 -15.41 17.71 -21.10
C PHE A 46 -16.06 17.79 -19.71
N ARG A 47 -17.38 18.00 -19.66
CA ARG A 47 -18.16 17.86 -18.44
C ARG A 47 -18.16 16.38 -18.10
N TRP A 48 -17.23 15.98 -17.24
CA TRP A 48 -17.23 14.65 -16.65
C TRP A 48 -18.60 14.40 -16.03
N PRO A 49 -19.43 13.47 -16.56
CA PRO A 49 -20.73 13.17 -15.96
C PRO A 49 -20.49 12.88 -14.48
N GLY A 50 -21.14 13.68 -13.63
CA GLY A 50 -20.78 13.87 -12.24
C GLY A 50 -20.77 12.54 -11.49
N VAL A 51 -19.61 12.12 -10.99
CA VAL A 51 -19.57 11.41 -9.72
C VAL A 51 -20.40 12.28 -8.77
N PRO A 52 -21.41 11.74 -8.08
CA PRO A 52 -22.21 12.50 -7.14
C PRO A 52 -21.24 13.23 -6.23
N MET A 53 -21.15 14.55 -6.41
CA MET A 53 -20.35 15.35 -5.50
C MET A 53 -21.13 15.27 -4.20
N THR A 54 -20.51 14.61 -3.21
CA THR A 54 -20.91 14.71 -1.82
C THR A 54 -21.20 16.18 -1.52
N ASN A 55 -22.28 16.46 -0.78
CA ASN A 55 -22.63 17.85 -0.45
C ASN A 55 -21.49 18.54 0.32
N ASP A 56 -20.61 17.76 0.95
CA ASP A 56 -19.31 18.21 1.41
C ASP A 56 -18.27 18.15 0.29
N VAL A 57 -17.77 19.32 -0.09
CA VAL A 57 -16.80 19.54 -1.17
C VAL A 57 -15.46 18.83 -0.90
N CYS A 58 -15.18 18.41 0.33
CA CYS A 58 -13.92 17.79 0.74
C CYS A 58 -14.05 16.37 1.32
N GLU A 59 -15.21 15.71 1.21
CA GLU A 59 -15.30 14.28 1.55
C GLU A 59 -14.45 13.45 0.56
N CYS A 60 -13.83 12.39 1.07
CA CYS A 60 -13.14 11.43 0.23
C CYS A 60 -14.07 10.85 -0.84
N LEU A 61 -13.57 10.77 -2.07
CA LEU A 61 -14.25 10.15 -3.19
C LEU A 61 -14.12 8.63 -3.11
N ASN A 62 -15.13 7.93 -3.64
CA ASN A 62 -15.08 6.47 -3.76
C ASN A 62 -14.02 6.07 -4.80
N TRP A 63 -13.09 5.18 -4.41
CA TRP A 63 -11.97 4.76 -5.27
C TRP A 63 -12.46 4.05 -6.54
N LYS A 64 -13.29 3.02 -6.39
CA LYS A 64 -13.81 2.25 -7.54
C LYS A 64 -14.54 3.14 -8.53
N GLN A 65 -15.47 3.99 -8.06
CA GLN A 65 -16.24 4.88 -8.94
C GLN A 65 -15.35 5.85 -9.72
N LEU A 66 -14.27 6.31 -9.09
CA LEU A 66 -13.33 7.25 -9.70
C LEU A 66 -12.55 6.61 -10.85
N TYR A 67 -12.10 5.37 -10.68
CA TYR A 67 -11.43 4.61 -11.74
C TYR A 67 -12.42 4.14 -12.83
N ASP A 68 -13.60 3.63 -12.45
CA ASP A 68 -14.64 3.20 -13.40
C ASP A 68 -15.08 4.37 -14.31
N ALA A 69 -15.13 5.59 -13.77
CA ALA A 69 -15.45 6.80 -14.54
C ALA A 69 -14.32 7.30 -15.44
N GLY A 70 -13.16 6.62 -15.47
CA GLY A 70 -11.99 7.02 -16.26
C GLY A 70 -11.38 8.37 -15.85
N ARG A 71 -11.68 8.85 -14.64
CA ARG A 71 -11.21 10.17 -14.15
C ARG A 71 -9.75 10.12 -13.69
N LEU A 72 -9.28 8.93 -13.34
CA LEU A 72 -7.92 8.65 -12.92
C LEU A 72 -7.47 7.28 -13.41
N TRP A 73 -6.16 7.14 -13.49
CA TRP A 73 -5.47 5.87 -13.71
C TRP A 73 -4.59 5.58 -12.50
N CYS A 74 -4.43 4.31 -12.15
CA CYS A 74 -3.58 3.96 -11.02
C CYS A 74 -2.12 4.38 -11.29
N GLY A 75 -1.48 4.99 -10.28
CA GLY A 75 -0.17 5.61 -10.40
C GLY A 75 -0.21 7.09 -10.78
N GLU A 76 -1.39 7.67 -11.00
CA GLU A 76 -1.53 9.11 -11.18
C GLU A 76 -1.51 9.93 -9.90
N GLY A 77 -1.81 9.30 -8.76
CA GLY A 77 -1.65 9.90 -7.44
C GLY A 77 -0.53 9.23 -6.65
N LEU A 78 -0.89 8.72 -5.47
CA LEU A 78 0.08 8.28 -4.46
C LEU A 78 0.07 6.76 -4.27
N GLU A 79 -0.54 6.00 -5.19
CA GLU A 79 -0.64 4.53 -5.11
C GLU A 79 0.74 3.85 -5.03
N PHE A 80 1.76 4.49 -5.63
CA PHE A 80 3.15 4.03 -5.66
C PHE A 80 4.11 4.94 -4.89
N TYR A 81 3.62 5.76 -3.96
CA TYR A 81 4.45 6.72 -3.23
C TYR A 81 5.65 6.05 -2.54
N HIS A 82 5.47 4.84 -1.97
CA HIS A 82 6.56 4.09 -1.35
C HIS A 82 7.66 3.68 -2.33
N ILE A 83 7.34 3.37 -3.58
CA ILE A 83 8.32 3.01 -4.60
C ILE A 83 9.13 4.25 -4.98
N ALA A 84 8.45 5.37 -5.22
CA ALA A 84 9.10 6.63 -5.55
C ALA A 84 10.11 7.09 -4.47
N ASN A 85 9.76 6.88 -3.20
CA ASN A 85 10.67 7.18 -2.09
C ASN A 85 11.88 6.21 -2.04
N MET A 86 11.68 4.93 -2.40
CA MET A 86 12.76 3.94 -2.46
C MET A 86 13.73 4.17 -3.63
N THR A 87 13.27 4.76 -4.73
CA THR A 87 14.06 4.97 -5.95
C THR A 87 14.81 6.30 -5.97
N ALA A 88 15.16 6.84 -4.79
CA ALA A 88 15.94 8.06 -4.63
C ALA A 88 15.39 9.27 -5.43
N GLY A 89 14.06 9.37 -5.56
CA GLY A 89 13.42 10.50 -6.24
C GLY A 89 13.23 10.32 -7.74
N ALA A 90 13.30 9.10 -8.28
CA ALA A 90 12.89 8.82 -9.67
C ALA A 90 11.52 9.44 -9.96
N THR A 91 11.43 10.08 -11.13
CA THR A 91 10.20 10.68 -11.62
C THR A 91 9.15 9.61 -11.89
N LYS A 92 7.89 10.01 -11.90
CA LYS A 92 6.80 9.11 -12.26
C LYS A 92 7.00 8.54 -13.66
N GLU A 93 7.45 9.36 -14.60
CA GLU A 93 7.69 8.98 -15.99
C GLU A 93 8.75 7.87 -16.11
N GLU A 94 9.78 7.89 -15.25
CA GLU A 94 10.80 6.85 -15.16
C GLU A 94 10.28 5.58 -14.47
N LEU A 95 9.42 5.72 -13.45
CA LEU A 95 8.90 4.60 -12.67
C LEU A 95 7.81 3.82 -13.40
N MET A 96 6.91 4.49 -14.12
CA MET A 96 5.75 3.85 -14.70
C MET A 96 6.13 2.69 -15.64
N PRO A 97 7.10 2.80 -16.56
CA PRO A 97 7.52 1.66 -17.38
C PRO A 97 8.01 0.46 -16.57
N LEU A 98 8.72 0.70 -15.47
CA LEU A 98 9.24 -0.35 -14.57
C LEU A 98 8.14 -1.05 -13.76
N ILE A 99 7.00 -0.38 -13.60
CA ILE A 99 5.86 -0.86 -12.80
C ILE A 99 4.76 -1.44 -13.70
N THR A 100 4.57 -0.95 -14.92
CA THR A 100 3.43 -1.35 -15.77
C THR A 100 3.78 -2.26 -16.93
N ALA A 101 5.06 -2.38 -17.32
CA ALA A 101 5.42 -3.29 -18.40
C ALA A 101 5.34 -4.76 -17.93
N PRO A 102 4.68 -5.67 -18.67
CA PRO A 102 4.44 -7.06 -18.25
C PRO A 102 5.69 -7.84 -17.81
N ASN A 103 6.84 -7.52 -18.42
CA ASN A 103 8.12 -8.19 -18.14
C ASN A 103 8.99 -7.44 -17.12
N ALA A 104 8.52 -6.30 -16.60
CA ALA A 104 9.26 -5.55 -15.60
C ALA A 104 9.09 -6.16 -14.21
N SER A 105 10.14 -6.10 -13.39
CA SER A 105 10.13 -6.61 -12.02
C SER A 105 9.06 -5.95 -11.15
N GLY A 106 8.64 -4.73 -11.49
CA GLY A 106 7.59 -3.99 -10.78
C GLY A 106 6.16 -4.38 -11.18
N PHE A 107 5.97 -5.17 -12.25
CA PHE A 107 4.65 -5.49 -12.78
C PHE A 107 3.71 -6.15 -11.78
N GLN A 108 4.27 -7.00 -10.91
CA GLN A 108 3.51 -7.64 -9.84
C GLN A 108 2.93 -6.61 -8.86
N PHE A 109 3.63 -5.50 -8.58
CA PHE A 109 3.06 -4.44 -7.74
C PHE A 109 1.88 -3.77 -8.43
N TYR A 110 1.96 -3.53 -9.75
CA TYR A 110 0.84 -2.97 -10.49
C TYR A 110 -0.38 -3.88 -10.50
N GLU A 111 -0.21 -5.17 -10.80
CA GLU A 111 -1.31 -6.14 -10.76
C GLU A 111 -1.99 -6.13 -9.39
N HIS A 112 -1.22 -6.27 -8.31
CA HIS A 112 -1.82 -6.41 -6.98
C HIS A 112 -2.34 -5.11 -6.36
N HIS A 113 -1.67 -3.98 -6.62
CA HIS A 113 -2.09 -2.70 -6.04
C HIS A 113 -3.22 -2.10 -6.87
N CYS A 114 -3.06 -2.05 -8.19
CA CYS A 114 -4.01 -1.39 -9.06
C CYS A 114 -5.16 -2.31 -9.43
N ARG A 115 -4.87 -3.45 -10.09
CA ARG A 115 -5.92 -4.31 -10.66
C ARG A 115 -6.67 -5.10 -9.61
N ASP A 116 -5.98 -5.59 -8.58
CA ASP A 116 -6.63 -6.37 -7.53
C ASP A 116 -7.26 -5.48 -6.48
N MET A 117 -6.60 -4.41 -6.05
CA MET A 117 -7.12 -3.51 -5.01
C MET A 117 -7.80 -2.26 -5.58
N PHE A 118 -7.05 -1.22 -5.97
CA PHE A 118 -7.60 0.13 -6.19
C PHE A 118 -8.77 0.18 -7.20
N TYR A 119 -8.69 -0.54 -8.32
CA TYR A 119 -9.77 -0.58 -9.32
C TYR A 119 -11.04 -1.30 -8.84
N LYS A 120 -10.92 -2.15 -7.81
CA LYS A 120 -12.04 -2.91 -7.25
C LYS A 120 -12.46 -2.40 -5.87
N PHE A 121 -11.74 -1.43 -5.30
CA PHE A 121 -11.92 -0.99 -3.92
C PHE A 121 -13.13 -0.07 -3.78
N ASP A 122 -14.32 -0.66 -3.63
CA ASP A 122 -15.58 0.09 -3.59
C ASP A 122 -15.87 0.74 -2.23
N ASN A 123 -15.13 1.80 -1.91
CA ASN A 123 -15.36 2.64 -0.75
C ASN A 123 -14.64 3.98 -0.89
N ASN A 124 -14.87 4.87 0.06
CA ASN A 124 -14.21 6.17 0.15
C ASN A 124 -13.28 6.31 1.36
N ARG A 125 -12.75 5.20 1.88
CA ARG A 125 -11.89 5.22 3.06
C ARG A 125 -10.45 5.54 2.68
N CYS A 126 -9.76 6.23 3.58
CA CYS A 126 -8.35 6.54 3.39
C CYS A 126 -7.46 5.31 3.53
N VAL A 127 -6.35 5.33 2.79
CA VAL A 127 -5.31 4.29 2.79
C VAL A 127 -3.97 4.92 3.17
N ASN A 128 -3.04 4.17 3.75
CA ASN A 128 -1.69 4.63 4.03
C ASN A 128 -0.98 5.08 2.72
N PHE A 129 -0.15 6.12 2.79
CA PHE A 129 0.72 6.53 1.66
C PHE A 129 1.57 5.39 1.12
N GLY A 130 1.95 4.47 2.00
CA GLY A 130 2.69 3.31 1.60
C GLY A 130 2.84 2.36 2.76
N PRO A 131 3.07 1.08 2.45
CA PRO A 131 3.14 0.06 3.47
C PRO A 131 4.42 0.11 4.33
N PHE A 132 5.54 0.60 3.78
CA PHE A 132 6.84 0.57 4.46
C PHE A 132 7.32 1.92 4.99
N ALA A 133 6.44 2.92 5.01
CA ALA A 133 6.78 4.26 5.48
C ALA A 133 6.62 4.37 7.00
N TRP A 134 7.21 3.45 7.78
CA TRP A 134 7.18 3.56 9.24
C TRP A 134 8.50 4.11 9.77
N ASP A 135 8.47 5.36 10.22
CA ASP A 135 9.47 5.91 11.12
C ASP A 135 9.01 5.71 12.59
N PRO A 136 9.78 5.02 13.45
CA PRO A 136 9.50 4.92 14.89
C PRO A 136 9.28 6.27 15.59
N ASN A 137 9.97 7.30 15.11
CA ASN A 137 9.98 8.64 15.69
C ASN A 137 8.92 9.54 15.05
N ASP A 138 8.38 9.14 13.90
CA ASP A 138 7.38 9.90 13.18
C ASP A 138 6.25 9.00 12.66
N PHE A 139 5.22 8.82 13.50
CA PHE A 139 4.00 8.12 13.12
C PHE A 139 3.23 8.82 11.98
N THR A 140 3.51 10.10 11.70
CA THR A 140 2.91 10.87 10.60
C THR A 140 3.46 10.44 9.22
N SER A 141 4.59 9.73 9.18
CA SER A 141 5.03 9.01 7.97
C SER A 141 4.04 7.93 7.50
N THR A 142 3.09 7.54 8.37
CA THR A 142 1.94 6.71 8.00
C THR A 142 0.64 7.48 7.93
N ASP A 143 0.66 8.74 7.52
CA ASP A 143 -0.58 9.41 7.18
C ASP A 143 -1.40 8.55 6.20
N GLN A 144 -2.72 8.67 6.30
CA GLN A 144 -3.60 8.12 5.28
C GLN A 144 -4.01 9.21 4.32
N TRP A 145 -4.34 8.84 3.09
CA TRP A 145 -4.74 9.78 2.06
C TRP A 145 -5.94 9.23 1.29
N CYS A 146 -6.62 10.13 0.61
CA CYS A 146 -7.72 9.82 -0.30
C CYS A 146 -7.79 10.86 -1.42
N TYR A 147 -8.53 10.54 -2.47
CA TYR A 147 -8.93 11.51 -3.48
C TYR A 147 -10.12 12.34 -3.02
N VAL A 148 -10.18 13.60 -3.45
CA VAL A 148 -11.26 14.55 -3.19
C VAL A 148 -11.59 15.34 -4.47
N PRO A 149 -12.75 15.99 -4.55
CA PRO A 149 -13.06 16.89 -5.66
C PRO A 149 -11.96 17.95 -5.89
N PHE A 150 -11.72 18.34 -7.14
CA PHE A 150 -10.69 19.32 -7.48
C PHE A 150 -10.88 20.67 -6.76
N ASN A 151 -12.13 21.06 -6.52
CA ASN A 151 -12.51 22.29 -5.82
C ASN A 151 -12.39 22.22 -4.29
N CYS A 152 -12.02 21.06 -3.71
CA CYS A 152 -11.70 20.98 -2.29
C CYS A 152 -10.52 21.91 -1.96
N LYS A 153 -10.75 22.82 -1.00
CA LYS A 153 -9.75 23.79 -0.55
C LYS A 153 -8.92 23.26 0.62
N ASN A 154 -9.51 22.40 1.46
CA ASN A 154 -8.81 21.83 2.61
C ASN A 154 -8.15 20.49 2.23
N LEU A 155 -6.89 20.56 1.81
CA LEU A 155 -6.14 19.36 1.42
C LEU A 155 -5.27 18.78 2.56
N ASN A 156 -5.21 19.42 3.74
CA ASN A 156 -4.42 18.95 4.88
C ASN A 156 -2.96 18.59 4.51
N GLY A 157 -2.27 19.44 3.72
CA GLY A 157 -0.92 19.12 3.20
C GLY A 157 -0.92 18.20 1.97
N GLY A 158 -2.08 18.02 1.35
CA GLY A 158 -2.25 17.34 0.08
C GLY A 158 -2.00 18.20 -1.16
N GLY A 159 -2.34 17.68 -2.33
CA GLY A 159 -1.96 18.26 -3.60
C GLY A 159 -3.01 18.13 -4.70
N ARG A 160 -2.94 19.04 -5.68
CA ARG A 160 -3.79 19.01 -6.88
C ARG A 160 -3.13 18.23 -8.00
N LEU A 161 -3.90 17.40 -8.69
CA LEU A 161 -3.45 16.72 -9.91
C LEU A 161 -3.74 17.63 -11.10
N LYS A 162 -2.71 18.29 -11.65
CA LYS A 162 -2.84 19.38 -12.64
C LYS A 162 -3.68 19.04 -13.87
N THR A 163 -3.68 17.76 -14.29
CA THR A 163 -4.34 17.29 -15.51
C THR A 163 -5.60 16.48 -15.23
N LYS A 164 -6.12 16.49 -13.99
CA LYS A 164 -7.22 15.62 -13.55
C LYS A 164 -8.31 16.41 -12.81
N PRO A 165 -9.56 15.92 -12.84
CA PRO A 165 -10.68 16.58 -12.18
C PRO A 165 -10.75 16.30 -10.66
N VAL A 166 -9.62 15.98 -10.03
CA VAL A 166 -9.54 15.65 -8.60
C VAL A 166 -8.26 16.20 -7.96
N SER A 167 -8.28 16.25 -6.64
CA SER A 167 -7.11 16.46 -5.79
C SER A 167 -6.93 15.25 -4.86
N TRP A 168 -5.82 15.19 -4.14
CA TRP A 168 -5.66 14.28 -3.02
C TRP A 168 -5.43 15.09 -1.74
N LYS A 169 -5.88 14.57 -0.61
CA LYS A 169 -5.66 15.17 0.71
C LYS A 169 -5.05 14.16 1.67
N ARG A 170 -4.41 14.66 2.73
CA ARG A 170 -4.12 13.84 3.91
C ARG A 170 -5.37 13.74 4.75
N CYS A 171 -5.64 12.56 5.26
CA CYS A 171 -6.84 12.29 6.02
C CYS A 171 -6.66 12.65 7.48
N GLU A 172 -7.67 13.31 8.04
CA GLU A 172 -7.70 13.73 9.43
C GLU A 172 -8.42 12.70 10.29
N ARG A 173 -7.83 12.34 11.44
CA ARG A 173 -8.43 11.34 12.33
C ARG A 173 -9.68 11.90 13.00
N GLY A 174 -10.74 11.08 13.07
CA GLY A 174 -12.03 11.49 13.62
C GLY A 174 -12.90 12.32 12.67
N ILE A 175 -12.34 12.78 11.54
CA ILE A 175 -13.09 13.48 10.48
C ILE A 175 -13.26 12.57 9.28
N ASP A 176 -12.15 12.08 8.71
CA ASP A 176 -12.17 11.21 7.55
C ASP A 176 -12.31 9.74 7.95
N LYS A 177 -13.05 8.97 7.15
CA LYS A 177 -13.17 7.51 7.33
C LYS A 177 -11.83 6.87 6.96
N GLN A 178 -11.12 6.32 7.93
CA GLN A 178 -9.82 5.70 7.72
C GLN A 178 -9.92 4.18 7.77
N LEU A 179 -9.08 3.46 7.00
CA LEU A 179 -9.02 1.99 7.11
C LEU A 179 -8.34 1.54 8.40
N ARG A 180 -7.42 2.35 8.93
CA ARG A 180 -6.70 2.03 10.16
C ARG A 180 -7.55 2.04 11.42
N ASP A 181 -8.75 2.61 11.33
CA ASP A 181 -9.68 2.68 12.46
C ASP A 181 -10.34 1.31 12.73
N PHE A 182 -10.26 0.38 11.77
CA PHE A 182 -10.73 -0.98 12.00
C PHE A 182 -9.75 -1.76 12.87
N PRO A 183 -10.24 -2.52 13.87
CA PRO A 183 -9.50 -3.65 14.42
C PRO A 183 -9.27 -4.74 13.36
N PRO A 184 -8.25 -5.61 13.51
CA PRO A 184 -7.94 -6.66 12.54
C PRO A 184 -9.15 -7.52 12.12
N GLN A 185 -9.95 -8.01 13.07
CA GLN A 185 -11.12 -8.83 12.76
C GLN A 185 -12.20 -8.05 12.01
N SER A 186 -12.45 -6.80 12.41
CA SER A 186 -13.42 -5.93 11.73
C SER A 186 -12.97 -5.57 10.32
N LEU A 187 -11.66 -5.32 10.12
CA LEU A 187 -11.09 -5.07 8.79
C LEU A 187 -11.23 -6.31 7.91
N PHE A 188 -10.96 -7.51 8.45
CA PHE A 188 -11.15 -8.75 7.71
C PHE A 188 -12.60 -8.94 7.25
N ASN A 189 -13.57 -8.78 8.15
CA ASN A 189 -14.99 -8.87 7.82
C ASN A 189 -15.40 -7.80 6.79
N TYR A 190 -14.87 -6.59 6.94
CA TYR A 190 -15.11 -5.51 5.98
C TYR A 190 -14.55 -5.84 4.59
N VAL A 191 -13.32 -6.32 4.49
CA VAL A 191 -12.73 -6.73 3.20
C VAL A 191 -13.48 -7.89 2.57
N ALA A 192 -13.94 -8.86 3.37
CA ALA A 192 -14.79 -9.94 2.88
C ALA A 192 -16.09 -9.41 2.26
N SER A 193 -16.69 -8.37 2.86
CA SER A 193 -17.92 -7.75 2.35
C SER A 193 -17.74 -6.98 1.04
N LEU A 194 -16.52 -6.52 0.73
CA LEU A 194 -16.21 -5.82 -0.52
C LEU A 194 -16.15 -6.78 -1.74
N ASN A 195 -16.15 -8.10 -1.52
CA ASN A 195 -16.06 -9.13 -2.56
C ASN A 195 -14.87 -8.93 -3.53
N VAL A 196 -13.72 -8.48 -3.00
CA VAL A 196 -12.48 -8.25 -3.75
C VAL A 196 -11.51 -9.43 -3.57
N PRO A 197 -11.46 -10.38 -4.50
CA PRO A 197 -10.63 -11.57 -4.34
C PRO A 197 -9.15 -11.20 -4.32
N ASN A 198 -8.36 -11.99 -3.59
CA ASN A 198 -6.90 -11.92 -3.57
C ASN A 198 -6.28 -10.60 -3.04
N THR A 199 -7.01 -9.81 -2.24
CA THR A 199 -6.54 -8.50 -1.77
C THR A 199 -6.31 -8.40 -0.28
N LEU A 200 -6.62 -9.44 0.50
CA LEU A 200 -6.64 -9.34 1.96
C LEU A 200 -5.31 -8.85 2.53
N GLY A 201 -4.21 -9.46 2.12
CA GLY A 201 -2.89 -9.05 2.58
C GLY A 201 -2.54 -7.63 2.17
N THR A 202 -2.89 -7.24 0.95
CA THR A 202 -2.65 -5.90 0.39
C THR A 202 -3.44 -4.84 1.15
N ILE A 203 -4.73 -5.06 1.42
CA ILE A 203 -5.57 -4.09 2.15
C ILE A 203 -5.07 -3.92 3.58
N PHE A 204 -4.67 -4.99 4.28
CA PHE A 204 -4.05 -4.86 5.61
C PHE A 204 -2.78 -4.02 5.57
N ARG A 205 -1.96 -4.17 4.53
CA ARG A 205 -0.74 -3.38 4.30
C ARG A 205 -1.03 -1.89 4.08
N PHE A 206 -2.15 -1.58 3.44
CA PHE A 206 -2.62 -0.21 3.21
C PHE A 206 -3.45 0.35 4.37
N ALA A 207 -4.02 -0.50 5.22
CA ALA A 207 -4.71 -0.08 6.42
C ALA A 207 -3.70 0.23 7.53
N TYR A 208 -2.71 -0.62 7.74
CA TYR A 208 -1.83 -0.56 8.89
C TYR A 208 -0.37 -0.31 8.51
N PRO A 209 0.39 0.35 9.39
CA PRO A 209 1.84 0.36 9.31
C PRO A 209 2.40 -1.05 9.12
N SER A 210 3.39 -1.22 8.24
CA SER A 210 4.01 -2.53 8.02
C SER A 210 5.51 -2.52 8.30
N LEU A 211 5.97 -3.60 8.93
CA LEU A 211 7.37 -3.85 9.21
C LEU A 211 7.94 -4.85 8.22
N ARG A 212 9.22 -4.65 7.87
CA ARG A 212 9.93 -5.47 6.90
C ARG A 212 10.17 -6.90 7.44
N PRO A 213 10.33 -7.91 6.57
CA PRO A 213 10.34 -9.31 7.00
C PRO A 213 11.54 -9.73 7.84
N GLU A 214 12.65 -8.99 7.78
CA GLU A 214 13.89 -9.34 8.49
C GLU A 214 13.71 -9.36 10.01
N ILE A 215 12.75 -8.61 10.54
CA ILE A 215 12.50 -8.57 11.98
C ILE A 215 11.65 -9.74 12.47
N TRP A 216 10.94 -10.45 11.58
CA TRP A 216 9.92 -11.41 11.98
C TRP A 216 10.50 -12.56 12.81
N PHE A 217 11.67 -13.10 12.45
CA PHE A 217 12.29 -14.20 13.20
C PHE A 217 12.60 -13.83 14.66
N ASP A 218 13.12 -12.63 14.89
CA ASP A 218 13.41 -12.11 16.23
C ASP A 218 12.12 -11.84 17.01
N VAL A 219 11.12 -11.22 16.36
CA VAL A 219 9.81 -10.96 16.95
C VAL A 219 9.14 -12.27 17.35
N LYS A 220 9.07 -13.26 16.46
CA LYS A 220 8.48 -14.58 16.71
C LYS A 220 9.12 -15.25 17.93
N LYS A 221 10.46 -15.25 18.00
CA LYS A 221 11.21 -15.83 19.12
C LYS A 221 10.86 -15.16 20.45
N LYS A 222 10.85 -13.82 20.50
CA LYS A 222 10.53 -13.06 21.71
C LYS A 222 9.06 -13.19 22.10
N TRP A 223 8.16 -13.21 21.11
CA TRP A 223 6.73 -13.38 21.31
C TRP A 223 6.41 -14.72 21.99
N LYS A 224 6.96 -15.83 21.46
CA LYS A 224 6.81 -17.18 22.05
C LYS A 224 7.28 -17.25 23.50
N LYS A 225 8.36 -16.53 23.83
CA LYS A 225 8.91 -16.49 25.20
C LYS A 225 8.21 -15.47 26.10
N LYS A 226 7.18 -14.77 25.62
CA LYS A 226 6.51 -13.67 26.31
C LYS A 226 7.48 -12.54 26.74
N GLU A 227 8.59 -12.38 26.01
CA GLU A 227 9.61 -11.35 26.25
C GLU A 227 9.22 -10.00 25.60
N TYR A 228 8.00 -9.52 25.84
CA TYR A 228 7.43 -8.36 25.15
C TYR A 228 8.25 -7.07 25.35
N SER A 229 8.91 -6.92 26.51
CA SER A 229 9.80 -5.79 26.82
C SER A 229 11.02 -5.70 25.90
N ARG A 230 11.41 -6.81 25.25
CA ARG A 230 12.56 -6.93 24.35
C ARG A 230 12.20 -6.79 22.87
N LEU A 231 10.92 -6.59 22.55
CA LEU A 231 10.49 -6.31 21.17
C LEU A 231 11.09 -4.98 20.68
N PRO A 232 11.26 -4.82 19.35
CA PRO A 232 11.62 -3.53 18.74
C PRO A 232 10.74 -2.39 19.25
N GLU A 233 11.32 -1.20 19.45
CA GLU A 233 10.62 -0.04 20.01
C GLU A 233 9.34 0.33 19.24
N MET A 234 9.38 0.16 17.91
CA MET A 234 8.23 0.36 17.03
C MET A 234 7.03 -0.51 17.40
N LEU A 235 7.26 -1.79 17.67
CA LEU A 235 6.21 -2.72 18.09
C LEU A 235 5.73 -2.42 19.50
N LYS A 236 6.64 -2.15 20.44
CA LYS A 236 6.26 -1.76 21.81
C LYS A 236 5.41 -0.50 21.80
N SER A 237 5.77 0.48 20.99
CA SER A 237 5.02 1.74 20.85
C SER A 237 3.65 1.52 20.21
N ALA A 238 3.56 0.70 19.15
CA ALA A 238 2.28 0.32 18.54
C ALA A 238 1.36 -0.41 19.54
N ILE A 239 1.89 -1.34 20.32
CA ILE A 239 1.15 -2.06 21.38
C ILE A 239 0.65 -1.07 22.44
N ARG A 240 1.52 -0.21 22.99
CA ARG A 240 1.13 0.79 24.02
C ARG A 240 0.06 1.76 23.52
N LYS A 241 0.12 2.15 22.25
CA LYS A 241 -0.84 3.08 21.63
C LYS A 241 -2.09 2.37 21.07
N ASN A 242 -2.17 1.05 21.22
CA ASN A 242 -3.21 0.21 20.62
C ASN A 242 -3.41 0.48 19.11
N VAL A 243 -2.31 0.53 18.37
CA VAL A 243 -2.30 0.70 16.91
C VAL A 243 -2.00 -0.66 16.27
N PRO A 244 -2.85 -1.16 15.35
CA PRO A 244 -2.53 -2.38 14.62
C PRO A 244 -1.27 -2.20 13.79
N ILE A 245 -0.39 -3.20 13.79
CA ILE A 245 0.85 -3.18 13.02
C ILE A 245 1.07 -4.50 12.32
N VAL A 246 1.34 -4.43 11.01
CA VAL A 246 1.61 -5.57 10.15
C VAL A 246 3.10 -5.89 10.22
N ILE A 247 3.44 -7.17 10.21
CA ILE A 247 4.80 -7.67 10.05
C ILE A 247 4.78 -8.60 8.85
N GLU A 248 5.58 -8.27 7.85
CA GLU A 248 5.81 -9.18 6.72
C GLU A 248 6.57 -10.42 7.23
N THR A 249 6.22 -11.62 6.77
CA THR A 249 6.92 -12.85 7.21
C THR A 249 7.83 -13.46 6.16
N MET A 250 7.71 -13.01 4.91
CA MET A 250 8.48 -13.47 3.78
C MET A 250 9.11 -12.29 3.03
N PRO A 251 10.26 -12.48 2.35
CA PRO A 251 10.82 -11.47 1.46
C PRO A 251 9.81 -11.02 0.42
N ILE A 252 9.82 -9.75 0.04
CA ILE A 252 8.85 -9.17 -0.92
C ILE A 252 8.86 -9.92 -2.27
N THR A 253 10.01 -10.43 -2.70
CA THR A 253 10.16 -11.18 -3.95
C THR A 253 9.54 -12.57 -3.92
N GLN A 254 9.31 -13.13 -2.73
CA GLN A 254 8.72 -14.46 -2.50
C GLN A 254 7.35 -14.37 -1.83
N SER A 255 6.98 -13.17 -1.39
CA SER A 255 5.69 -12.86 -0.80
C SER A 255 4.64 -13.04 -1.88
N THR A 256 4.10 -14.26 -2.00
CA THR A 256 2.65 -14.37 -2.16
C THR A 256 2.08 -13.40 -1.14
N PHE A 257 1.17 -12.49 -1.48
CA PHE A 257 0.73 -11.43 -0.57
C PHE A 257 0.10 -11.99 0.74
N ALA A 258 -0.01 -13.32 0.86
CA ALA A 258 -0.36 -14.08 2.05
C ALA A 258 0.85 -14.32 2.96
N ASN A 259 0.59 -14.71 4.21
CA ASN A 259 1.59 -14.86 5.27
C ASN A 259 2.07 -13.52 5.82
N LYS A 260 1.14 -12.81 6.43
CA LYS A 260 1.43 -11.63 7.25
C LYS A 260 1.07 -11.90 8.69
N LYS A 261 1.67 -11.15 9.60
CA LYS A 261 1.29 -11.13 11.00
C LYS A 261 0.79 -9.76 11.36
N VAL A 262 -0.18 -9.69 12.24
CA VAL A 262 -0.71 -8.42 12.74
C VAL A 262 -0.68 -8.46 14.25
N ILE A 263 -0.04 -7.48 14.89
CA ILE A 263 -0.10 -7.32 16.34
C ILE A 263 -1.10 -6.21 16.64
N TYR A 264 -2.07 -6.51 17.50
CA TYR A 264 -3.07 -5.55 17.95
C TYR A 264 -3.62 -5.95 19.31
N ASN A 265 -3.72 -5.00 20.24
CA ASN A 265 -4.24 -5.22 21.59
C ASN A 265 -3.64 -6.43 22.31
N GLY A 266 -2.32 -6.65 22.18
CA GLY A 266 -1.63 -7.80 22.77
C GLY A 266 -1.86 -9.14 22.08
N THR A 267 -2.73 -9.21 21.07
CA THR A 267 -2.98 -10.42 20.27
C THR A 267 -2.12 -10.42 19.00
N LEU A 268 -1.59 -11.60 18.66
CA LEU A 268 -0.90 -11.85 17.39
C LEU A 268 -1.86 -12.58 16.45
N TRP A 269 -2.13 -11.98 15.31
CA TRP A 269 -2.98 -12.52 14.26
C TRP A 269 -2.14 -12.99 13.08
N ALA A 270 -2.59 -14.04 12.41
CA ALA A 270 -2.00 -14.58 11.19
C ALA A 270 -2.95 -14.41 10.01
N ILE A 271 -2.44 -13.83 8.92
CA ILE A 271 -3.12 -13.76 7.62
C ILE A 271 -2.51 -14.84 6.73
N ILE A 272 -3.18 -15.97 6.58
CA ILE A 272 -2.61 -17.17 5.91
C ILE A 272 -3.09 -17.38 4.47
N CYS A 273 -4.07 -16.61 4.01
CA CYS A 273 -4.49 -16.61 2.60
C CYS A 273 -4.94 -15.23 2.12
N GLN A 274 -5.16 -15.09 0.80
CA GLN A 274 -5.53 -13.82 0.17
C GLN A 274 -7.03 -13.62 -0.05
N ASP A 275 -7.81 -14.70 0.00
CA ASP A 275 -9.24 -14.66 -0.25
C ASP A 275 -10.01 -14.45 1.04
N ALA A 276 -10.38 -13.20 1.34
CA ALA A 276 -11.11 -12.84 2.55
C ALA A 276 -12.47 -13.56 2.72
N ARG A 277 -13.01 -14.20 1.66
CA ARG A 277 -14.23 -15.02 1.75
C ARG A 277 -14.01 -16.31 2.52
N LYS A 278 -12.76 -16.76 2.68
CA LYS A 278 -12.41 -17.91 3.51
C LYS A 278 -12.22 -17.45 4.95
N ALA A 279 -13.15 -17.81 5.83
CA ALA A 279 -13.10 -17.46 7.25
C ALA A 279 -11.78 -17.88 7.94
N SER A 280 -11.13 -18.94 7.45
CA SER A 280 -9.84 -19.41 7.95
C SER A 280 -8.64 -18.52 7.59
N CYS A 281 -8.79 -17.48 6.77
CA CYS A 281 -7.66 -16.64 6.36
C CYS A 281 -7.10 -15.77 7.48
N LEU A 282 -7.91 -15.39 8.49
CA LEU A 282 -7.45 -14.65 9.65
C LEU A 282 -7.58 -15.53 10.89
N GLN A 283 -6.46 -15.81 11.55
CA GLN A 283 -6.40 -16.68 12.73
C GLN A 283 -5.69 -15.96 13.89
N ARG A 284 -6.05 -16.27 15.13
CA ARG A 284 -5.26 -15.86 16.30
C ARG A 284 -4.14 -16.90 16.51
N GLU A 285 -2.93 -16.45 16.83
CA GLU A 285 -1.82 -17.38 17.10
C GLU A 285 -1.86 -18.00 18.50
N GLU A 286 -2.77 -17.60 19.37
CA GLU A 286 -3.04 -18.31 20.63
C GLU A 286 -3.46 -19.77 20.36
N ASP A 287 -4.03 -20.02 19.18
CA ASP A 287 -4.50 -21.32 18.73
C ASP A 287 -3.39 -22.23 18.14
N PHE A 288 -2.14 -21.76 18.07
CA PHE A 288 -1.03 -22.49 17.42
C PHE A 288 -0.15 -23.32 18.37
N GLU A 289 -0.43 -23.36 19.68
CA GLU A 289 0.30 -24.24 20.60
C GLU A 289 0.07 -25.76 20.34
N HIS A 290 -0.87 -26.12 19.46
CA HIS A 290 -1.25 -27.51 19.19
C HIS A 290 -1.09 -28.00 17.74
N LEU A 291 -0.56 -27.17 16.83
CA LEU A 291 -0.21 -27.63 15.48
C LEU A 291 1.28 -27.94 15.45
N GLU A 292 1.61 -29.13 15.95
CA GLU A 292 2.88 -29.80 15.66
C GLU A 292 3.03 -29.90 14.14
N LEU A 293 4.14 -29.36 13.63
CA LEU A 293 4.62 -29.53 12.26
C LEU A 293 5.46 -30.81 12.18
#